data_AF-A0A0K2U6K3-F1
#
_entry.id   AF-A0A0K2U6K3-F1
#
_cell.length_a   1.000
_cell.length_b   1.000
_cell.length_c   1.000
_cell.angle_alpha   90.00
_cell.angle_beta   90.00
_cell.angle_gamma   90.00
#
_symmetry.space_group_name_H-M   'P 1'
#
loop_
_entity.id
_entity.type
_entity.pdbx_description
1 polymer ?
#
loop_
_entity_poly.entity_id
_entity_poly.type
_entity_poly.pdbx_seq_one_letter_code
_entity_poly.pdbx_strand_id
1 'polypeptide(L)' 'MGQNPTDNEVNDMINKVDVDGSGVVEFEEFVTFFNILMKSVNPENEAREAYRR' A
#
# COMPACT_ATOMS: atom_id res chain seq x y z
N MET A 1 -11.95 -12.82 1.19
CA MET A 1 -12.73 -11.68 1.67
C MET A 1 -12.23 -10.46 0.91
N GLY A 2 -13.07 -9.80 0.13
CA GLY A 2 -12.66 -8.64 -0.69
C GLY A 2 -12.77 -7.35 0.14
N GLN A 3 -11.75 -6.51 0.06
CA GLN A 3 -11.86 -5.13 0.52
C GLN A 3 -12.43 -4.29 -0.62
N ASN A 4 -13.50 -3.53 -0.35
CA ASN A 4 -14.03 -2.52 -1.25
C ASN A 4 -13.65 -1.15 -0.68
N PRO A 5 -12.41 -0.67 -0.92
CA PRO A 5 -12.03 0.67 -0.53
C PRO A 5 -12.92 1.69 -1.25
N THR A 6 -13.19 2.80 -0.58
CA THR A 6 -13.87 3.95 -1.16
C THR A 6 -12.94 4.67 -2.14
N ASP A 7 -13.50 5.40 -3.10
CA ASP A 7 -12.72 6.21 -4.06
C ASP A 7 -11.77 7.18 -3.35
N ASN A 8 -12.17 7.68 -2.17
CA ASN A 8 -11.32 8.54 -1.33
C ASN A 8 -10.11 7.79 -0.77
N GLU A 9 -10.28 6.55 -0.32
CA GLU A 9 -9.16 5.73 0.18
C GLU A 9 -8.21 5.37 -0.97
N VAL A 10 -8.74 5.05 -2.14
CA VAL A 10 -7.93 4.81 -3.34
C VAL A 10 -7.17 6.07 -3.74
N ASN A 11 -7.82 7.23 -3.75
CA ASN A 11 -7.17 8.51 -4.05
C ASN A 11 -6.11 8.88 -3.00
N ASP A 12 -6.35 8.63 -1.71
CA ASP A 12 -5.35 8.87 -0.66
C ASP A 12 -4.13 7.95 -0.82
N MET A 13 -4.35 6.70 -1.24
CA MET A 13 -3.26 5.78 -1.59
C MET A 13 -2.49 6.26 -2.82
N ILE A 14 -3.17 6.73 -3.87
CA ILE A 14 -2.54 7.26 -5.08
C ILE A 14 -1.71 8.51 -4.74
N ASN A 15 -2.29 9.49 -4.03
CA ASN A 15 -1.59 10.73 -3.64
C ASN A 15 -0.35 10.49 -2.76
N LYS A 16 -0.26 9.35 -2.07
CA LYS A 16 0.93 8.98 -1.28
C LYS A 16 2.07 8.42 -2.13
N VAL A 17 1.76 7.97 -3.34
CA VAL A 17 2.67 7.21 -4.22
C VAL A 17 3.03 7.98 -5.48
N ASP A 18 2.10 8.81 -5.96
CA ASP A 18 2.27 9.76 -7.05
C ASP A 18 3.25 10.86 -6.61
N VAL A 19 4.53 10.66 -6.95
CA VAL A 19 5.61 11.58 -6.58
C VAL A 19 5.73 12.70 -7.60
N ASP A 20 5.34 12.44 -8.85
CA ASP A 20 5.44 13.38 -9.95
C ASP A 20 4.21 14.28 -10.13
N GLY A 21 3.11 13.96 -9.44
CA GLY A 21 1.87 14.73 -9.47
C GLY A 21 1.09 14.54 -10.78
N SER A 22 1.31 13.43 -11.48
CA SER A 22 0.62 13.11 -12.74
C SER A 22 -0.87 12.79 -12.53
N GLY A 23 -1.29 12.50 -11.29
CA GLY A 23 -2.65 12.12 -10.93
C GLY A 23 -2.97 10.65 -11.26
N VAL A 24 -1.97 9.89 -11.71
CA VAL A 24 -2.04 8.45 -11.98
C VAL A 24 -0.82 7.78 -11.36
N VAL A 25 -0.93 6.50 -11.03
CA VAL A 25 0.24 5.74 -10.57
C VAL A 25 0.91 5.11 -11.78
N GLU A 26 2.10 5.60 -12.12
CA GLU A 26 2.92 4.96 -13.15
C GLU A 26 3.49 3.62 -12.64
N PHE A 27 3.87 2.73 -13.56
CA PHE A 27 4.37 1.41 -13.21
C PHE A 27 5.62 1.48 -12.30
N GLU A 28 6.50 2.44 -12.52
CA GLU A 28 7.71 2.62 -11.70
C GLU A 28 7.38 3.07 -10.27
N GLU A 29 6.39 3.95 -10.12
CA GLU A 29 5.90 4.40 -8.83
C GLU A 29 5.21 3.27 -8.07
N PHE A 30 4.42 2.45 -8.76
CA PHE A 30 3.82 1.23 -8.19
C PHE A 30 4.90 0.27 -7.67
N VAL A 31 5.93 -0.02 -8.48
CA VAL A 31 7.02 -0.92 -8.10
C VAL A 31 7.78 -0.36 -6.90
N THR A 32 8.05 0.94 -6.86
CA THR A 32 8.74 1.60 -5.75
C THR A 32 7.92 1.51 -4.47
N PHE A 33 6.63 1.83 -4.54
CA PHE A 33 5.72 1.74 -3.41
C PHE A 33 5.57 0.30 -2.91
N PHE A 34 5.37 -0.67 -3.81
CA PHE A 34 5.24 -2.07 -3.43
C PHE A 34 6.51 -2.60 -2.77
N ASN A 35 7.70 -2.20 -3.24
CA ASN A 35 8.96 -2.56 -2.61
C ASN A 35 9.12 -1.98 -1.19
N ILE A 36 8.66 -0.75 -0.96
CA ILE A 36 8.65 -0.13 0.37
C ILE A 36 7.64 -0.84 1.28
N LEU A 37 6.43 -1.08 0.76
CA LEU A 37 5.37 -1.77 1.47
C LEU A 37 5.81 -3.18 1.88
N MET A 38 6.33 -3.99 0.96
CA MET A 38 6.80 -5.35 1.24
C MET A 38 7.96 -5.41 2.25
N LYS A 39 8.78 -4.35 2.33
CA LYS A 39 9.80 -4.24 3.38
C LYS A 39 9.20 -3.90 4.75
N SER A 40 8.13 -3.09 4.78
CA SER A 40 7.44 -2.69 6.02
C SER A 40 6.43 -3.74 6.53
N VAL A 41 5.74 -4.41 5.62
CA VAL A 41 4.83 -5.53 5.85
C VAL A 41 5.69 -6.77 5.90
N ASN A 42 6.54 -6.84 6.91
CA ASN A 42 7.26 -8.05 7.22
C ASN A 42 6.22 -9.04 7.78
N PRO A 43 5.85 -10.14 7.08
CA PRO A 43 4.73 -11.01 7.48
C PRO A 43 4.93 -11.66 8.86
N GLU A 44 6.15 -11.62 9.40
CA GLU A 44 6.45 -12.02 10.76
C GLU A 44 5.71 -11.19 11.83
N ASN A 45 5.45 -9.90 11.57
CA ASN A 45 4.75 -9.02 12.52
C ASN A 45 3.26 -9.36 12.63
N GLU A 46 2.57 -9.56 11.50
CA GLU A 46 1.15 -9.95 11.52
C GLU A 46 0.95 -11.33 12.14
N ALA A 47 1.85 -12.28 11.86
CA ALA A 47 1.83 -13.60 12.50
C ALA A 47 1.98 -13.46 14.03
N ARG A 48 2.91 -12.64 14.51
CA ARG A 48 3.12 -12.45 15.96
C ARG A 48 1.93 -11.83 16.69
N GLU A 49 1.22 -10.91 16.04
CA GLU A 49 0.02 -10.29 16.63
C GLU A 49 -1.18 -11.23 16.62
N ALA A 50 -1.34 -12.04 15.57
CA ALA A 50 -2.39 -13.06 15.51
C ALA A 50 -2.23 -14.15 16.59
N TYR A 51 -0.99 -14.51 16.94
CA TYR A 51 -0.68 -15.47 18.01
C TYR A 51 -0.77 -14.87 19.44
N ARG A 52 -1.03 -13.56 19.59
CA ARG A 52 -1.20 -12.89 20.90
C ARG A 52 -2.67 -12.63 21.29
N ARG A 53 -3.63 -13.05 20.47
CA ARG A 53 -5.07 -13.03 20.80
C ARG A 53 -5.55 -14.36 21.37
#